data_AF-A0A1W1XIA8-F1
#
_entry.id   AF-A0A1W1XIA8-F1
#
_cell.length_a   1.000
_cell.length_b   1.000
_cell.length_c   1.000
_cell.angle_alpha   90.00
_cell.angle_beta   90.00
_cell.angle_gamma   90.00
#
_symmetry.space_group_name_H-M   'P 1'
#
loop_
_entity.id
_entity.type
_entity.pdbx_description
1 polymer ?
#
loop_
_entity_poly.entity_id
_entity_poly.type
_entity_poly.pdbx_seq_one_letter_code
_entity_poly.pdbx_strand_id
1 'polypeptide(L)'
;MKRAVLVLVCLAALGCLAASVQNAYAWGKKEVETEKIAVNFYREVERGGYQVVTTEELKQWIDQGRDMLIVDTMPYEASYKKQHIPGAVQMEFPIPELERLEPAQKDAFLKLLGSDKDRLIVFYCGFTKCTRSHNGAMWAVRLGYTNVVRCPGGIKAWKEAGYPVEKVK
;
A
#
# COMPACT_ATOMS: atom_id res chain seq x y z
N MET A 1 18.93 24.06 -49.48
CA MET A 1 19.18 24.25 -48.03
C MET A 1 18.02 24.92 -47.28
N LYS A 2 17.41 26.00 -47.78
CA LYS A 2 16.33 26.72 -47.06
C LYS A 2 15.01 25.92 -46.85
N ARG A 3 14.65 25.02 -47.77
CA ARG A 3 13.43 24.18 -47.65
C ARG A 3 13.53 23.05 -46.62
N ALA A 4 14.73 22.49 -46.42
CA ALA A 4 14.95 21.40 -45.46
C ALA A 4 14.89 21.91 -44.00
N VAL A 5 15.41 23.11 -43.76
CA VAL A 5 15.36 23.77 -42.44
C VAL A 5 13.91 24.10 -42.04
N LEU A 6 13.08 24.55 -42.98
CA LEU A 6 11.67 24.89 -42.72
C LEU A 6 10.84 23.65 -42.32
N VAL A 7 11.08 22.50 -42.95
CA VAL A 7 10.38 21.24 -42.63
C VAL A 7 10.78 20.68 -41.26
N LEU A 8 12.06 20.78 -40.90
CA LEU A 8 12.57 20.37 -39.59
C LEU A 8 12.02 21.22 -38.44
N VAL A 9 11.90 22.54 -38.64
CA VAL A 9 11.31 23.45 -37.64
C VAL A 9 9.82 23.18 -37.45
N CYS A 10 9.06 22.89 -38.52
CA CYS A 10 7.65 22.53 -38.40
C CYS A 10 7.42 21.18 -37.68
N LEU A 11 8.27 20.17 -37.93
CA LEU A 11 8.20 18.88 -37.24
C LEU A 11 8.54 18.99 -35.74
N ALA A 12 9.53 19.81 -35.38
CA ALA A 12 9.87 20.08 -33.99
C ALA A 12 8.73 20.83 -33.26
N ALA A 13 8.10 21.81 -33.92
CA ALA A 13 6.95 22.52 -33.35
C ALA A 13 5.73 21.61 -33.15
N LEU A 14 5.44 20.71 -34.10
CA LEU A 14 4.38 19.69 -33.96
C LEU A 14 4.67 18.67 -32.86
N GLY A 15 5.93 18.27 -32.68
CA GLY A 15 6.35 17.38 -31.58
C GLY A 15 6.20 18.02 -30.20
N CYS A 16 6.54 19.30 -30.06
CA CYS A 16 6.35 20.06 -28.81
C CYS A 16 4.87 20.29 -28.47
N LEU A 17 4.01 20.46 -29.48
CA LEU A 17 2.56 20.55 -29.30
C LEU A 17 1.93 19.20 -28.92
N ALA A 18 2.39 18.10 -29.49
CA ALA A 18 1.90 16.76 -29.13
C ALA A 18 2.27 16.37 -27.68
N ALA A 19 3.49 16.70 -27.24
CA ALA A 19 3.95 16.45 -25.88
C ALA A 19 3.21 17.30 -24.83
N SER A 20 2.89 18.56 -25.15
CA SER A 20 2.12 19.43 -24.25
C SER A 20 0.65 19.02 -24.14
N VAL A 21 0.05 18.50 -25.23
CA VAL A 21 -1.33 17.97 -25.22
C VAL A 21 -1.42 16.65 -24.45
N GLN A 22 -0.42 15.76 -24.54
CA GLN A 22 -0.38 14.53 -23.74
C GLN A 22 -0.26 14.81 -22.23
N ASN A 23 0.57 15.78 -21.84
CA ASN A 23 0.68 16.20 -20.43
C ASN A 23 -0.61 16.87 -19.92
N ALA A 24 -1.29 17.66 -20.74
CA ALA A 24 -2.58 18.26 -20.37
C ALA A 24 -3.70 17.21 -20.22
N TYR A 25 -3.71 16.14 -21.03
CA TYR A 25 -4.70 15.06 -20.93
C TYR A 25 -4.52 14.16 -19.69
N ALA A 26 -3.30 14.05 -19.17
CA ALA A 26 -3.01 13.30 -17.95
C ALA A 26 -3.55 13.95 -16.67
N TRP A 27 -3.78 15.26 -16.69
CA TRP A 27 -4.22 16.04 -15.54
C TRP A 27 -5.73 15.87 -15.23
N GLY A 28 -6.58 15.58 -16.23
CA GLY A 28 -8.04 15.65 -16.07
C GLY A 28 -8.80 14.33 -15.84
N LYS A 29 -8.31 13.17 -16.32
CA LYS A 29 -9.05 11.89 -16.19
C LYS A 29 -8.77 11.13 -14.89
N LYS A 30 -7.64 11.40 -14.24
CA LYS A 30 -7.20 10.69 -13.03
C LYS A 30 -7.62 11.38 -11.74
N GLU A 31 -7.93 12.68 -11.78
CA GLU A 31 -8.15 13.44 -10.55
C GLU A 31 -9.39 12.94 -9.79
N VAL A 32 -10.54 12.78 -10.46
CA VAL A 32 -11.76 12.25 -9.82
C VAL A 32 -11.56 10.83 -9.28
N GLU A 33 -10.75 10.00 -9.94
CA GLU A 33 -10.43 8.67 -9.45
C GLU A 33 -9.50 8.73 -8.22
N THR A 34 -8.50 9.62 -8.27
CA THR A 34 -7.56 9.87 -7.17
C THR A 34 -8.30 10.39 -5.94
N GLU A 35 -9.20 11.35 -6.12
CA GLU A 35 -10.09 11.86 -5.08
C GLU A 35 -10.90 10.72 -4.45
N LYS A 36 -11.55 9.87 -5.26
CA LYS A 36 -12.31 8.71 -4.75
C LYS A 36 -11.44 7.75 -3.93
N ILE A 37 -10.23 7.45 -4.40
CA ILE A 37 -9.29 6.59 -3.67
C ILE A 37 -8.91 7.23 -2.34
N ALA A 38 -8.53 8.52 -2.36
CA ALA A 38 -8.10 9.25 -1.18
C ALA A 38 -9.22 9.35 -0.14
N VAL A 39 -10.44 9.71 -0.56
CA VAL A 39 -11.61 9.84 0.31
C VAL A 39 -12.03 8.48 0.88
N ASN A 40 -12.04 7.42 0.07
CA ASN A 40 -12.37 6.08 0.56
C ASN A 40 -11.32 5.58 1.55
N PHE A 41 -10.03 5.77 1.24
CA PHE A 41 -8.94 5.43 2.14
C PHE A 41 -9.05 6.19 3.46
N TYR A 42 -9.30 7.51 3.42
CA TYR A 42 -9.51 8.32 4.63
C TYR A 42 -10.66 7.77 5.48
N ARG A 43 -11.80 7.44 4.86
CA ARG A 43 -12.95 6.85 5.58
C ARG A 43 -12.66 5.47 6.17
N GLU A 44 -11.85 4.65 5.50
CA GLU A 44 -11.37 3.38 6.06
C GLU A 44 -10.48 3.61 7.29
N VAL A 45 -9.57 4.58 7.23
CA VAL A 45 -8.70 4.95 8.35
C VAL A 45 -9.52 5.45 9.54
N GLU A 46 -10.44 6.39 9.30
CA GLU A 46 -11.30 6.98 10.33
C GLU A 46 -12.17 5.90 11.01
N ARG A 47 -12.86 5.06 10.22
CA ARG A 47 -13.67 3.95 10.75
C ARG A 47 -12.83 2.87 11.44
N GLY A 48 -11.63 2.63 10.93
CA GLY A 48 -10.73 1.59 11.43
C GLY A 48 -9.99 1.95 12.72
N GLY A 49 -9.89 3.24 13.04
CA GLY A 49 -9.25 3.73 14.27
C GLY A 49 -7.75 3.46 14.35
N TYR A 50 -7.07 3.34 13.21
CA TYR A 50 -5.62 3.08 13.13
C TYR A 50 -4.87 4.25 12.48
N GLN A 51 -3.55 4.28 12.62
CA GLN A 51 -2.69 5.29 12.00
C GLN A 51 -2.19 4.83 10.62
N VAL A 52 -1.57 5.73 9.88
CA VAL A 52 -1.02 5.44 8.54
C VAL A 52 0.44 5.85 8.45
N VAL A 53 1.19 5.13 7.62
CA VAL A 53 2.59 5.40 7.34
C VAL A 53 2.84 5.29 5.83
N THR A 54 3.75 6.09 5.31
CA THR A 54 4.21 5.97 3.93
C THR A 54 5.16 4.78 3.78
N THR A 55 5.40 4.37 2.52
CA THR A 55 6.37 3.32 2.20
C THR A 55 7.79 3.72 2.61
N GLU A 56 8.14 5.00 2.46
CA GLU A 56 9.45 5.54 2.83
C GLU A 56 9.64 5.56 4.36
N GLU A 57 8.67 6.06 5.12
CA GLU A 57 8.75 6.06 6.59
C GLU A 57 8.84 4.63 7.15
N LEU A 58 8.08 3.67 6.59
CA LEU A 58 8.21 2.26 6.98
C LEU A 58 9.62 1.74 6.69
N LYS A 59 10.20 2.07 5.53
CA LYS A 59 11.57 1.70 5.20
C LYS A 59 12.57 2.27 6.19
N GLN A 60 12.41 3.53 6.59
CA GLN A 60 13.25 4.17 7.61
C GLN A 60 13.14 3.46 8.96
N TRP A 61 11.92 3.08 9.39
CA TRP A 61 11.76 2.32 10.64
C TRP A 61 12.46 0.96 10.60
N ILE A 62 12.41 0.26 9.46
CA ILE A 62 13.11 -1.01 9.27
C ILE A 62 14.63 -0.79 9.34
N ASP A 63 15.16 0.22 8.65
CA ASP A 63 16.60 0.51 8.63
C ASP A 63 17.15 0.92 9.99
N GLN A 64 16.32 1.56 10.81
CA GLN A 64 16.63 1.92 12.19
C GLN A 64 16.54 0.75 13.16
N GLY A 65 16.09 -0.44 12.72
CA GLY A 65 15.89 -1.59 13.58
C GLY A 65 14.80 -1.38 14.64
N ARG A 66 13.80 -0.54 14.35
CA ARG A 66 12.68 -0.30 15.26
C ARG A 66 11.93 -1.61 15.51
N ASP A 67 11.66 -1.93 16.77
CA ASP A 67 10.86 -3.11 17.11
C ASP A 67 9.41 -2.91 16.68
N MET A 68 8.91 -3.83 15.85
CA MET A 68 7.56 -3.81 15.29
C MET A 68 7.20 -5.17 14.68
N LEU A 69 5.90 -5.45 14.59
CA LEU A 69 5.36 -6.53 13.78
C LEU A 69 4.92 -6.01 12.42
N ILE A 70 5.43 -6.57 11.34
CA ILE A 70 4.95 -6.25 9.99
C ILE A 70 4.07 -7.41 9.51
N VAL A 71 2.84 -7.13 9.09
CA VAL A 71 1.85 -8.15 8.69
C VAL A 71 1.42 -7.93 7.24
N ASP A 72 1.73 -8.91 6.38
CA ASP A 72 1.20 -9.02 5.03
C ASP A 72 -0.19 -9.65 5.03
N THR A 73 -1.17 -8.91 4.53
CA THR A 73 -2.57 -9.36 4.44
C THR A 73 -2.96 -10.01 3.10
N MET A 74 -1.99 -10.22 2.21
CA MET A 74 -2.18 -10.83 0.89
C MET A 74 -2.24 -12.36 0.96
N PRO A 75 -2.79 -13.04 -0.07
CA PRO A 75 -2.80 -14.51 -0.13
C PRO A 75 -1.39 -15.11 -0.12
N TYR A 76 -1.20 -16.18 0.65
CA TYR A 76 0.12 -16.79 0.88
C TYR A 76 0.79 -17.25 -0.42
N GLU A 77 0.16 -18.19 -1.14
CA GLU A 77 0.73 -18.79 -2.37
C GLU A 77 0.78 -17.80 -3.54
N ALA A 78 -0.25 -16.95 -3.67
CA ALA A 78 -0.35 -16.06 -4.82
C ALA A 78 0.59 -14.85 -4.73
N SER A 79 0.91 -14.40 -3.51
CA SER A 79 1.67 -13.17 -3.25
C SER A 79 2.85 -13.38 -2.30
N TYR A 80 2.59 -13.59 -1.00
CA TYR A 80 3.61 -13.53 0.06
C TYR A 80 4.80 -14.46 -0.22
N LYS A 81 4.53 -15.71 -0.61
CA LYS A 81 5.58 -16.70 -0.93
C LYS A 81 6.58 -16.20 -1.99
N LYS A 82 6.09 -15.43 -2.97
CA LYS A 82 6.88 -14.93 -4.10
C LYS A 82 7.62 -13.64 -3.81
N GLN A 83 7.08 -12.81 -2.91
CA GLN A 83 7.63 -11.52 -2.51
C GLN A 83 6.87 -10.97 -1.28
N HIS A 84 7.61 -10.43 -0.33
CA HIS A 84 7.07 -9.68 0.81
C HIS A 84 8.09 -8.64 1.31
N ILE A 85 7.61 -7.69 2.13
CA ILE A 85 8.50 -6.75 2.84
C ILE A 85 9.37 -7.56 3.81
N PRO A 86 10.69 -7.29 3.91
CA PRO A 86 11.57 -8.04 4.78
C PRO A 86 11.08 -8.12 6.23
N GLY A 87 11.13 -9.30 6.84
CA GLY A 87 10.68 -9.56 8.21
C GLY A 87 9.16 -9.60 8.41
N ALA A 88 8.37 -9.45 7.34
CA ALA A 88 6.92 -9.55 7.45
C ALA A 88 6.44 -10.98 7.74
N VAL A 89 5.43 -11.13 8.58
CA VAL A 89 4.64 -12.36 8.73
C VAL A 89 3.36 -12.27 7.88
N GLN A 90 2.72 -13.40 7.59
CA GLN A 90 1.56 -13.44 6.70
C GLN A 90 0.28 -13.85 7.44
N MET A 91 -0.83 -13.17 7.14
CA MET A 91 -2.18 -13.64 7.45
C MET A 91 -3.19 -13.05 6.46
N GLU A 92 -3.86 -13.89 5.69
CA GLU A 92 -4.78 -13.42 4.67
C GLU A 92 -6.06 -12.83 5.27
N PHE A 93 -6.44 -11.65 4.76
CA PHE A 93 -7.76 -11.05 4.97
C PHE A 93 -8.46 -10.84 3.63
N PRO A 94 -9.80 -10.89 3.56
CA PRO A 94 -10.53 -10.67 2.31
C PRO A 94 -10.55 -9.19 1.91
N ILE A 95 -11.01 -8.93 0.67
CA ILE A 95 -11.15 -7.56 0.15
C ILE A 95 -12.38 -6.87 0.75
N PRO A 96 -13.61 -7.44 0.73
CA PRO A 96 -14.73 -6.85 1.45
C PRO A 96 -14.39 -6.64 2.92
N GLU A 97 -14.91 -5.57 3.50
CA GLU A 97 -14.74 -5.32 4.93
C GLU A 97 -15.38 -6.45 5.73
N LEU A 98 -14.65 -6.98 6.71
CA LEU A 98 -15.12 -8.05 7.56
C LEU A 98 -16.02 -7.51 8.66
N GLU A 99 -17.30 -7.87 8.59
CA GLU A 99 -18.28 -7.58 9.64
C GLU A 99 -18.05 -8.40 10.91
N ARG A 100 -17.57 -9.64 10.75
CA ARG A 100 -17.28 -10.58 11.85
C ARG A 100 -15.95 -11.29 11.64
N LEU A 101 -15.23 -11.50 12.74
CA LEU A 101 -14.04 -12.35 12.78
C LEU A 101 -14.43 -13.70 13.39
N GLU A 102 -14.37 -14.76 12.60
CA GLU A 102 -14.70 -16.11 13.06
C GLU A 102 -13.78 -16.55 14.21
N PRO A 103 -14.25 -17.36 15.19
CA PRO A 103 -13.46 -17.72 16.37
C PRO A 103 -12.06 -18.28 16.04
N ALA A 104 -11.97 -19.23 15.12
CA ALA A 104 -10.69 -19.81 14.72
C ALA A 104 -9.74 -18.79 14.07
N GLN A 105 -10.27 -17.87 13.25
CA GLN A 105 -9.48 -16.80 12.65
C GLN A 105 -9.03 -15.79 13.71
N LYS A 106 -9.90 -15.46 14.66
CA LYS A 106 -9.59 -14.58 15.80
C LYS A 106 -8.47 -15.15 16.65
N ASP A 107 -8.51 -16.44 16.97
CA ASP A 107 -7.47 -17.09 17.79
C ASP A 107 -6.13 -17.11 17.07
N ALA A 108 -6.11 -17.46 15.78
CA ALA A 108 -4.91 -17.40 14.95
C ALA A 108 -4.36 -15.96 14.87
N PHE A 109 -5.25 -14.97 14.74
CA PHE A 109 -4.85 -13.57 14.68
C PHE A 109 -4.24 -13.09 15.99
N LEU A 110 -4.88 -13.37 17.13
CA LEU A 110 -4.35 -13.03 18.45
C LEU A 110 -3.00 -13.70 18.70
N LYS A 111 -2.83 -14.96 18.28
CA LYS A 111 -1.53 -15.65 18.38
C LYS A 111 -0.44 -14.97 17.55
N LEU A 112 -0.76 -14.55 16.33
CA LEU A 112 0.18 -13.84 15.45
C LEU A 112 0.55 -12.47 16.00
N LEU A 113 -0.44 -11.73 16.51
CA LEU A 113 -0.24 -10.39 17.06
C LEU A 113 0.44 -10.41 18.43
N GLY A 114 0.36 -11.50 19.20
CA GLY A 114 0.99 -11.63 20.52
C GLY A 114 0.19 -10.98 21.65
N SER A 115 0.64 -11.14 22.89
CA SER A 115 -0.11 -10.66 24.06
C SER A 115 0.05 -9.17 24.36
N ASP A 116 1.14 -8.55 23.88
CA ASP A 116 1.42 -7.13 24.07
C ASP A 116 0.51 -6.27 23.20
N LYS A 117 -0.32 -5.45 23.85
CA LYS A 117 -1.28 -4.56 23.19
C LYS A 117 -0.67 -3.24 22.74
N ASP A 118 0.50 -2.88 23.25
CA ASP A 118 1.17 -1.61 22.95
C ASP A 118 2.26 -1.73 21.89
N ARG A 119 2.61 -2.96 21.50
CA ARG A 119 3.55 -3.22 20.41
C ARG A 119 3.12 -2.52 19.12
N LEU A 120 4.09 -1.99 18.38
CA LEU A 120 3.83 -1.42 17.06
C LEU A 120 3.51 -2.54 16.06
N ILE A 121 2.34 -2.45 15.43
CA ILE A 121 1.90 -3.40 14.39
C ILE A 121 1.63 -2.63 13.09
N VAL A 122 2.33 -2.99 12.03
CA VAL A 122 2.20 -2.41 10.70
C VAL A 122 1.54 -3.42 9.77
N PHE A 123 0.34 -3.10 9.29
CA PHE A 123 -0.35 -3.89 8.28
C PHE A 123 -0.10 -3.33 6.88
N TYR A 124 0.13 -4.22 5.91
CA TYR A 124 0.19 -3.84 4.51
C TYR A 124 -0.48 -4.90 3.62
N CYS A 125 -0.68 -4.53 2.35
CA CYS A 125 -1.30 -5.39 1.35
C CYS A 125 -0.66 -5.18 -0.03
N GLY A 126 -1.40 -5.35 -1.11
CA GLY A 126 -0.87 -5.23 -2.47
C GLY A 126 -0.51 -3.80 -2.88
N PHE A 127 -1.44 -2.86 -2.67
CA PHE A 127 -1.43 -1.50 -3.24
C PHE A 127 -2.52 -0.64 -2.57
N THR A 128 -2.53 0.67 -2.81
CA THR A 128 -3.40 1.65 -2.11
C THR A 128 -4.90 1.32 -2.13
N LYS A 129 -5.43 0.84 -3.25
CA LYS A 129 -6.85 0.44 -3.38
C LYS A 129 -7.18 -0.90 -2.72
N CYS A 130 -6.20 -1.67 -2.27
CA CYS A 130 -6.42 -2.96 -1.66
C CYS A 130 -6.80 -2.78 -0.18
N THR A 131 -7.94 -3.34 0.19
CA THR A 131 -8.59 -3.15 1.50
C THR A 131 -8.31 -4.30 2.48
N ARG A 132 -7.54 -5.32 2.08
CA ARG A 132 -7.17 -6.44 2.96
C ARG A 132 -6.44 -5.96 4.23
N SER A 133 -5.57 -4.97 4.08
CA SER A 133 -4.83 -4.38 5.21
C SER A 133 -5.70 -3.51 6.11
N HIS A 134 -6.80 -2.94 5.59
CA HIS A 134 -7.81 -2.28 6.44
C HIS A 134 -8.42 -3.29 7.41
N ASN A 135 -8.83 -4.46 6.93
CA ASN A 135 -9.41 -5.51 7.76
C ASN A 135 -8.46 -5.93 8.90
N GLY A 136 -7.19 -6.21 8.59
CA GLY A 136 -6.21 -6.56 9.61
C GLY A 136 -6.03 -5.45 10.66
N ALA A 137 -5.81 -4.21 10.21
CA ALA A 137 -5.60 -3.08 11.11
C ALA A 137 -6.85 -2.78 11.97
N MET A 138 -8.03 -2.70 11.35
CA MET A 138 -9.30 -2.45 12.05
C MET A 138 -9.58 -3.52 13.11
N TRP A 139 -9.40 -4.80 12.78
CA TRP A 139 -9.63 -5.87 13.75
C TRP A 139 -8.59 -5.89 14.86
N ALA A 140 -7.34 -5.52 14.60
CA ALA A 140 -6.36 -5.34 15.66
C ALA A 140 -6.80 -4.23 16.64
N VAL A 141 -7.23 -3.07 16.15
CA VAL A 141 -7.77 -2.00 17.00
C VAL A 141 -8.97 -2.50 17.81
N ARG A 142 -9.95 -3.17 17.18
CA ARG A 142 -11.12 -3.76 17.86
C ARG A 142 -10.77 -4.82 18.91
N LEU A 143 -9.61 -5.48 18.77
CA LEU A 143 -9.08 -6.45 19.73
C LEU A 143 -8.18 -5.81 20.80
N GLY A 144 -8.13 -4.47 20.85
CA GLY A 144 -7.50 -3.68 21.91
C GLY A 144 -6.02 -3.37 21.70
N TYR A 145 -5.46 -3.57 20.50
CA TYR A 145 -4.10 -3.11 20.21
C TYR A 145 -4.11 -1.60 19.99
N THR A 146 -3.19 -0.88 20.64
CA THR A 146 -3.19 0.58 20.73
C THR A 146 -2.28 1.24 19.70
N ASN A 147 -1.27 0.53 19.20
CA ASN A 147 -0.27 1.04 18.28
C ASN A 147 -0.35 0.33 16.91
N VAL A 148 -1.45 0.57 16.20
CA VAL A 148 -1.76 -0.06 14.91
C VAL A 148 -1.60 0.94 13.77
N VAL A 149 -0.83 0.54 12.77
CA VAL A 149 -0.49 1.37 11.60
C VAL A 149 -0.78 0.59 10.31
N ARG A 150 -1.22 1.29 9.25
CA ARG A 150 -1.35 0.73 7.90
C ARG A 150 -0.38 1.42 6.93
N CYS A 151 0.39 0.64 6.17
CA CYS A 151 1.13 1.09 5.00
C CYS A 151 0.29 0.83 3.73
N PRO A 152 -0.39 1.85 3.17
CA PRO A 152 -1.34 1.65 2.08
C PRO A 152 -0.65 1.32 0.75
N GLY A 153 0.56 1.83 0.52
CA GLY A 153 1.30 1.59 -0.73
C GLY A 153 1.60 0.10 -0.97
N GLY A 154 1.67 -0.69 0.10
CA GLY A 154 1.81 -2.13 0.02
C GLY A 154 3.11 -2.60 -0.65
N ILE A 155 3.14 -3.87 -1.03
CA ILE A 155 4.31 -4.46 -1.72
C ILE A 155 4.55 -3.84 -3.10
N LYS A 156 3.51 -3.27 -3.74
CA LYS A 156 3.66 -2.59 -5.03
C LYS A 156 4.51 -1.32 -4.90
N ALA A 157 4.11 -0.40 -4.02
CA ALA A 157 4.88 0.83 -3.80
C ALA A 157 6.28 0.53 -3.26
N TRP A 158 6.41 -0.48 -2.39
CA TRP A 158 7.71 -0.94 -1.89
C TRP A 158 8.68 -1.32 -3.01
N LYS A 159 8.19 -2.08 -4.00
CA LYS A 159 8.99 -2.46 -5.18
C LYS A 159 9.25 -1.30 -6.13
N GLU A 160 8.26 -0.43 -6.35
CA GLU A 160 8.41 0.75 -7.20
C GLU A 160 9.46 1.72 -6.63
N ALA A 161 9.58 1.78 -5.30
CA ALA A 161 10.64 2.51 -4.60
C ALA A 161 12.02 1.83 -4.65
N GLY A 162 12.13 0.64 -5.24
CA GLY A 162 13.39 -0.09 -5.37
C GLY A 162 13.89 -0.74 -4.07
N TYR A 163 13.03 -0.92 -3.07
CA TYR A 163 13.41 -1.51 -1.79
C TYR A 163 13.50 -3.05 -1.88
N PRO A 164 14.38 -3.68 -1.07
CA PRO A 164 14.58 -5.13 -1.11
C PRO A 164 13.33 -5.89 -0.67
N VAL A 165 13.10 -7.06 -1.26
CA VAL A 165 11.99 -7.96 -0.91
C VAL A 165 12.52 -9.32 -0.48
N GLU A 166 11.80 -9.99 0.41
CA GLU A 166 12.05 -11.38 0.80
C GLU A 166 11.10 -12.34 0.07
N LYS A 167 11.45 -13.62 0.08
CA LYS A 167 10.66 -14.72 -0.46
C LYS A 167 10.72 -15.88 0.53
N VAL A 168 9.65 -16.66 0.59
CA VAL A 168 9.68 -17.89 1.39
C VAL A 168 10.62 -18.87 0.69
N LYS A 169 11.54 -19.46 1.46
CA LYS A 169 12.47 -20.48 0.98
C LYS A 169 11.81 -21.85 0.92
#